data_AF-A0A3D6B4D6-F1
#
_entry.id   AF-A0A3D6B4D6-F1
#
_cell.length_a   1.000
_cell.length_b   1.000
_cell.length_c   1.000
_cell.angle_alpha   90.00
_cell.angle_beta   90.00
_cell.angle_gamma   90.00
#
_symmetry.space_group_name_H-M   'P 1'
#
loop_
_entity.id
_entity.type
_entity.pdbx_description
1 polymer ?
#
loop_
_entity_poly.entity_id
_entity_poly.type
_entity_poly.pdbx_seq_one_letter_code
_entity_poly.pdbx_strand_id
1 'polypeptide(L)'
;MTNKRFHRDEYPLDILGEFGLTENMIYDLPDSVHENIEMGGMSPLLPISIKQPFGCTHCYAKFCLVEVEDGIDVMFSPKLKEADLSYFLKQDRQLLLEGKTIVSEVEEAVLLDDGTESKKKVKAFVQLDKETNNVVYAPTQIIGRNLQTLSNE
;
A
#
# COMPACT_ATOMS: atom_id res chain seq x y z
N MET A 1 -19.97 6.62 -26.51
CA MET A 1 -20.01 6.85 -25.06
C MET A 1 -19.29 5.69 -24.43
N THR A 2 -18.13 5.93 -23.82
CA THR A 2 -17.44 4.91 -23.05
C THR A 2 -18.26 4.71 -21.78
N ASN A 3 -18.84 3.52 -21.59
CA ASN A 3 -19.57 3.23 -20.36
C ASN A 3 -18.55 3.23 -19.22
N LYS A 4 -18.70 4.18 -18.30
CA LYS A 4 -17.95 4.18 -17.04
C LYS A 4 -18.33 2.92 -16.27
N ARG A 5 -17.34 2.28 -15.66
CA ARG A 5 -17.52 1.07 -14.86
C ARG A 5 -17.98 1.40 -13.44
N PHE A 6 -17.52 2.53 -12.92
CA PHE A 6 -17.84 3.01 -11.58
C PHE A 6 -18.31 4.46 -11.63
N HIS A 7 -19.04 4.90 -10.60
CA HIS A 7 -19.46 6.28 -10.43
C HIS A 7 -18.87 6.92 -9.15
N ARG A 8 -18.63 8.24 -9.16
CA ARG A 8 -18.03 8.96 -8.02
C ARG A 8 -18.79 8.80 -6.70
N ASP A 9 -20.11 8.71 -6.75
CA ASP A 9 -20.99 8.50 -5.60
C ASP A 9 -20.89 7.09 -5.00
N GLU A 10 -20.28 6.16 -5.72
CA GLU A 10 -20.03 4.78 -5.28
C GLU A 10 -18.61 4.59 -4.73
N TYR A 11 -17.83 5.66 -4.61
CA TYR A 11 -16.47 5.55 -4.10
C TYR A 11 -16.49 5.02 -2.65
N PRO A 12 -15.73 3.97 -2.34
CA PRO A 12 -15.66 3.38 -1.00
C PRO A 12 -14.81 4.25 -0.05
N LEU A 13 -15.32 5.45 0.26
CA LEU A 13 -14.63 6.47 1.06
C LEU A 13 -14.30 5.99 2.48
N ASP A 14 -15.15 5.15 3.07
CA ASP A 14 -14.91 4.58 4.39
C ASP A 14 -13.61 3.74 4.39
N ILE A 15 -13.45 2.87 3.39
CA ILE A 15 -12.26 2.03 3.22
C ILE A 15 -11.02 2.90 2.93
N LEU A 16 -11.14 3.88 2.04
CA LEU A 16 -10.04 4.82 1.76
C LEU A 16 -9.62 5.61 3.02
N GLY A 17 -10.60 5.98 3.85
CA GLY A 17 -10.42 6.66 5.12
C GLY A 17 -9.63 5.85 6.15
N GLU A 18 -9.77 4.52 6.17
CA GLU A 18 -8.96 3.64 7.04
C GLU A 18 -7.46 3.74 6.74
N PHE A 19 -7.10 4.08 5.49
CA PHE A 19 -5.73 4.32 5.03
C PHE A 19 -5.35 5.80 5.07
N GLY A 20 -6.16 6.65 5.72
CA GLY A 20 -5.87 8.07 5.91
C GLY A 20 -6.15 8.95 4.68
N LEU A 21 -6.84 8.42 3.67
CA LEU A 21 -7.31 9.22 2.53
C LEU A 21 -8.68 9.82 2.87
N THR A 22 -8.71 11.13 3.11
CA THR A 22 -9.96 11.82 3.44
C THR A 22 -10.81 12.04 2.19
N GLU A 23 -12.13 12.24 2.36
CA GLU A 23 -13.02 12.56 1.23
C GLU A 23 -12.52 13.75 0.42
N ASN A 24 -12.07 14.82 1.09
CA ASN A 24 -11.50 15.99 0.40
C ASN A 24 -10.28 15.62 -0.44
N MET A 25 -9.37 14.78 0.08
CA MET A 25 -8.20 14.33 -0.69
C MET A 25 -8.60 13.55 -1.95
N ILE A 26 -9.74 12.86 -1.93
CA ILE A 26 -10.23 12.07 -3.05
C ILE A 26 -11.02 12.94 -4.04
N TYR A 27 -11.91 13.81 -3.57
CA TYR A 27 -12.75 14.65 -4.42
C TYR A 27 -12.04 15.89 -4.97
N ASP A 28 -10.93 16.32 -4.36
CA ASP A 28 -10.07 17.39 -4.88
C ASP A 28 -9.14 16.89 -6.00
N LEU A 29 -9.21 15.60 -6.37
CA LEU A 29 -8.46 15.07 -7.51
C LEU A 29 -8.96 15.69 -8.83
N PRO A 30 -8.07 15.90 -9.83
CA PRO A 30 -8.49 16.40 -11.13
C PRO A 30 -9.57 15.52 -11.79
N ASP A 31 -10.48 16.12 -12.56
CA ASP A 31 -11.53 15.37 -13.26
C ASP A 31 -10.98 14.25 -14.16
N SER A 32 -9.82 14.46 -14.79
CA SER A 32 -9.15 13.43 -15.59
C SER A 32 -8.70 12.21 -14.77
N VAL A 33 -8.39 12.41 -13.49
CA VAL A 33 -8.08 11.32 -12.56
C VAL A 33 -9.34 10.54 -12.21
N HIS A 34 -10.45 11.24 -11.93
CA HIS A 34 -11.73 10.60 -11.70
C HIS A 34 -12.19 9.80 -12.92
N GLU A 35 -12.11 10.37 -14.13
CA GLU A 35 -12.43 9.65 -15.38
C GLU A 35 -11.60 8.37 -15.51
N ASN A 36 -10.31 8.41 -15.16
CA ASN A 36 -9.46 7.22 -15.17
C ASN A 36 -9.91 6.19 -14.13
N ILE A 37 -10.18 6.60 -12.89
CA ILE A 37 -10.64 5.70 -11.81
C ILE A 37 -12.00 5.07 -12.13
N GLU A 38 -12.95 5.86 -12.65
CA GLU A 38 -14.28 5.41 -13.06
C GLU A 38 -14.24 4.41 -14.23
N MET A 39 -13.14 4.40 -15.01
CA MET A 39 -12.85 3.41 -16.05
C MET A 39 -12.11 2.16 -15.52
N GLY A 40 -11.87 2.07 -14.21
CA GLY A 40 -11.10 1.01 -13.55
C GLY A 40 -9.58 1.23 -13.53
N GLY A 41 -9.13 2.43 -13.88
CA GLY A 41 -7.73 2.82 -13.82
C GLY A 41 -7.24 3.11 -12.39
N MET A 42 -5.93 3.23 -12.27
CA MET A 42 -5.27 3.57 -11.00
C MET A 42 -5.34 5.06 -10.68
N SER A 43 -5.48 5.39 -9.40
CA SER A 43 -5.26 6.74 -8.87
C SER A 43 -3.81 7.21 -9.11
N PRO A 44 -3.53 8.52 -8.96
CA PRO A 44 -2.17 8.98 -8.73
C PRO A 44 -1.58 8.33 -7.46
N LEU A 45 -0.27 8.47 -7.31
CA LEU A 45 0.39 8.03 -6.09
C LEU A 45 0.03 8.97 -4.94
N LEU A 46 -0.70 8.45 -3.95
CA LEU A 46 -1.22 9.23 -2.82
C LEU A 46 -0.49 8.86 -1.53
N PRO A 47 -0.29 9.83 -0.61
CA PRO A 47 0.19 9.53 0.74
C PRO A 47 -0.91 8.83 1.54
N ILE A 48 -0.56 7.71 2.16
CA ILE A 48 -1.46 6.93 3.03
C ILE A 48 -0.82 6.71 4.40
N SER A 49 -1.66 6.54 5.41
CA SER A 49 -1.26 6.25 6.79
C SER A 49 -1.94 4.98 7.27
N ILE A 50 -1.12 4.04 7.73
CA ILE A 50 -1.58 2.70 8.10
C ILE A 50 -1.38 2.48 9.59
N LYS A 51 -2.44 2.05 10.29
CA LYS A 51 -2.32 1.59 11.67
C LYS A 51 -1.58 0.25 11.72
N GLN A 52 -0.46 0.21 12.43
CA GLN A 52 0.29 -1.01 12.72
C GLN A 52 0.36 -1.26 14.24
N PRO A 53 0.73 -2.48 14.68
CA PRO A 53 0.88 -2.78 16.11
C PRO A 53 1.79 -1.81 16.87
N PHE A 54 2.76 -1.22 16.17
CA PHE A 54 3.75 -0.27 16.72
C PHE A 54 3.47 1.19 16.31
N GLY A 55 2.21 1.54 16.05
CA GLY A 55 1.77 2.90 15.66
C GLY A 55 1.54 3.07 14.16
N CYS A 56 1.40 4.31 13.67
CA CYS A 56 1.03 4.58 12.27
C CYS A 56 2.24 4.67 11.32
N THR A 57 2.20 3.96 10.19
CA THR A 57 3.27 3.97 9.18
C THR A 57 2.79 4.75 7.96
N HIS A 58 3.58 5.75 7.57
CA HIS A 58 3.33 6.55 6.38
C HIS A 58 4.01 5.90 5.18
N CYS A 59 3.25 5.76 4.09
CA CYS A 59 3.75 5.28 2.83
C CYS A 59 2.93 5.87 1.69
N TYR A 60 3.22 5.42 0.47
CA TYR A 60 2.53 5.88 -0.73
C TYR A 60 1.92 4.70 -1.44
N ALA A 61 0.72 4.87 -1.97
CA ALA A 61 0.07 3.85 -2.79
C ALA A 61 -0.77 4.50 -3.89
N LYS A 62 -0.94 3.78 -4.99
CA LYS A 62 -2.07 4.00 -5.90
C LYS A 62 -3.21 3.10 -5.45
N PHE A 63 -4.43 3.40 -5.88
CA PHE A 63 -5.55 2.50 -5.71
C PHE A 63 -6.37 2.39 -7.00
N CYS A 64 -7.10 1.30 -7.18
CA CYS A 64 -8.16 1.20 -8.18
C CYS A 64 -9.42 0.62 -7.54
N LEU A 65 -10.55 0.84 -8.18
CA LEU A 65 -11.83 0.26 -7.77
C LEU A 65 -12.00 -1.12 -8.38
N VAL A 66 -12.62 -2.03 -7.63
CA VAL A 66 -12.95 -3.38 -8.05
C VAL A 66 -14.39 -3.71 -7.64
N GLU A 67 -15.07 -4.52 -8.44
CA GLU A 67 -16.40 -5.06 -8.11
C GLU A 67 -16.20 -6.33 -7.28
N VAL A 68 -16.93 -6.43 -6.17
CA VAL A 68 -17.00 -7.60 -5.28
C VAL A 68 -18.48 -7.98 -5.09
N GLU A 69 -18.77 -9.12 -4.47
CA GLU A 69 -20.16 -9.59 -4.29
C GLU A 69 -21.08 -8.55 -3.64
N ASP A 70 -20.58 -7.81 -2.64
CA ASP A 70 -21.34 -6.84 -1.85
C ASP A 70 -21.23 -5.38 -2.36
N GLY A 71 -20.68 -5.15 -3.56
CA GLY A 71 -20.61 -3.82 -4.17
C GLY A 71 -19.23 -3.47 -4.72
N ILE A 72 -18.72 -2.29 -4.36
CA ILE A 72 -17.42 -1.78 -4.85
C ILE A 72 -16.41 -1.75 -3.71
N ASP A 73 -15.22 -2.26 -3.98
CA ASP A 73 -14.08 -2.25 -3.08
C ASP A 73 -12.85 -1.60 -3.75
N VAL A 74 -11.73 -1.55 -3.02
CA VAL A 74 -10.47 -0.94 -3.38
C VAL A 74 -9.37 -1.99 -3.38
N MET A 75 -8.51 -1.93 -4.39
CA MET A 75 -7.23 -2.60 -4.39
C MET A 75 -6.10 -1.57 -4.42
N PHE A 76 -5.13 -1.72 -3.53
CA PHE A 76 -3.99 -0.82 -3.40
C PHE A 76 -2.75 -1.36 -4.12
N SER A 77 -2.03 -0.50 -4.81
CA SER A 77 -0.69 -0.75 -5.33
C SER A 77 0.32 0.08 -4.54
N PRO A 78 0.93 -0.46 -3.46
CA PRO A 78 1.89 0.28 -2.66
C PRO A 78 3.16 0.59 -3.46
N LYS A 79 3.74 1.76 -3.23
CA LYS A 79 5.13 2.04 -3.60
C LYS A 79 6.03 1.24 -2.68
N LEU A 80 6.76 0.29 -3.26
CA LEU A 80 7.72 -0.52 -2.53
C LEU A 80 8.85 0.35 -1.99
N LYS A 81 9.30 0.03 -0.77
CA LYS A 81 10.51 0.60 -0.17
C LYS A 81 11.64 -0.40 -0.28
N GLU A 82 12.87 0.09 -0.27
CA GLU A 82 14.07 -0.73 -0.36
C GLU A 82 14.77 -0.85 1.00
N ALA A 83 15.38 -2.00 1.24
CA ALA A 83 16.21 -2.29 2.39
C ALA A 83 17.43 -3.11 1.96
N ASP A 84 18.53 -2.97 2.70
CA ASP A 84 19.71 -3.79 2.50
C ASP A 84 19.47 -5.22 3.02
N LEU A 85 19.83 -6.23 2.23
CA LEU A 85 19.69 -7.64 2.60
C LEU A 85 20.42 -7.97 3.92
N SER A 86 21.51 -7.27 4.23
CA SER A 86 22.31 -7.46 5.44
C SER A 86 21.55 -7.14 6.73
N TYR A 87 20.49 -6.33 6.67
CA TYR A 87 19.66 -5.98 7.83
C TYR A 87 18.77 -7.13 8.31
N PHE A 88 18.60 -8.17 7.48
CA PHE A 88 17.76 -9.32 7.81
C PHE A 88 18.54 -10.43 8.51
N LEU A 89 17.84 -11.22 9.34
CA LEU A 89 18.40 -12.37 10.02
C LEU A 89 18.88 -13.42 9.00
N LYS A 90 19.85 -14.26 9.41
CA LYS A 90 20.45 -15.27 8.51
C LYS A 90 19.39 -16.20 7.87
N GLN A 91 18.37 -16.59 8.63
CA GLN A 91 17.29 -17.44 8.14
C GLN A 91 16.44 -16.72 7.09
N ASP A 92 16.03 -15.48 7.37
CA ASP A 92 15.26 -14.65 6.44
C ASP A 92 16.03 -14.35 5.15
N ARG A 93 17.33 -14.02 5.26
CA ARG A 93 18.20 -13.82 4.09
C ARG A 93 18.25 -15.05 3.19
N GLN A 94 18.34 -16.24 3.79
CA GLN A 94 18.38 -17.49 3.02
C GLN A 94 17.07 -17.69 2.25
N LEU A 95 15.93 -17.45 2.89
CA LEU A 95 14.61 -17.54 2.23
C LEU A 95 14.48 -16.51 1.10
N LEU A 96 14.94 -15.27 1.32
CA LEU A 96 14.92 -14.20 0.32
C LEU A 96 15.82 -14.54 -0.89
N LEU A 97 17.02 -15.07 -0.65
CA LEU A 97 17.94 -15.53 -1.71
C LEU A 97 17.38 -16.72 -2.50
N GLU A 98 16.56 -17.56 -1.88
CA GLU A 98 15.78 -18.61 -2.56
C GLU A 98 14.60 -18.06 -3.38
N GLY A 99 14.35 -16.75 -3.33
CA GLY A 99 13.26 -16.08 -4.04
C GLY A 99 11.91 -16.17 -3.34
N LYS A 100 11.89 -16.53 -2.05
CA LYS A 100 10.65 -16.57 -1.26
C LYS A 100 10.30 -15.17 -0.78
N THR A 101 9.00 -14.90 -0.72
CA THR A 101 8.46 -13.74 0.01
C THR A 101 8.27 -14.15 1.47
N ILE A 102 8.67 -13.28 2.39
CA ILE A 102 8.55 -13.50 3.84
C ILE A 102 7.80 -12.35 4.51
N VAL A 103 7.41 -12.55 5.77
CA VAL A 103 6.96 -11.46 6.64
C VAL A 103 8.04 -11.20 7.68
N SER A 104 8.54 -9.97 7.75
CA SER A 104 9.60 -9.57 8.69
C SER A 104 9.31 -8.20 9.31
N GLU A 105 9.97 -7.91 10.43
CA GLU A 105 10.10 -6.54 10.93
C GLU A 105 11.23 -5.84 10.17
N VAL A 106 10.93 -4.65 9.64
CA VAL A 106 11.89 -3.75 8.98
C VAL A 106 12.02 -2.48 9.82
N GLU A 107 13.26 -2.04 10.06
CA GLU A 107 13.51 -0.76 10.72
C GLU A 107 13.48 0.37 9.69
N GLU A 108 12.59 1.34 9.89
CA GLU A 108 12.52 2.57 9.12
C GLU A 108 13.05 3.74 9.97
N ALA A 109 13.90 4.58 9.37
CA ALA A 109 14.25 5.86 9.97
C ALA A 109 13.06 6.81 9.88
N VAL A 110 12.74 7.46 11.00
CA VAL A 110 11.68 8.45 11.11
C VAL A 110 12.27 9.71 11.72
N LEU A 111 12.20 10.81 10.97
CA LEU A 111 12.56 12.13 11.48
C LEU A 111 11.46 12.62 12.42
N LEU A 112 11.83 12.92 13.66
CA LEU A 112 10.96 13.55 14.64
C LEU A 112 10.93 15.07 14.42
N ASP A 113 9.93 15.74 14.99
CA ASP A 113 9.73 17.20 14.84
C ASP A 113 10.90 18.03 15.37
N ASP A 114 11.70 17.48 16.29
CA ASP A 114 12.92 18.08 16.84
C ASP A 114 14.17 17.84 15.96
N GLY A 115 13.99 17.23 14.79
CA GLY A 115 15.06 16.92 13.84
C GLY A 115 15.88 15.68 14.20
N THR A 116 15.52 14.95 15.25
CA THR A 116 16.21 13.70 15.61
C THR A 116 15.71 12.52 14.77
N GLU A 117 16.63 11.65 14.37
CA GLU A 117 16.25 10.37 13.74
C GLU A 117 15.90 9.35 14.82
N SER A 118 14.68 8.84 14.75
CA SER A 118 14.24 7.67 15.50
C SER A 118 14.11 6.48 14.55
N LYS A 119 14.09 5.27 15.10
CA LYS A 119 13.81 4.06 14.34
C LYS A 119 12.44 3.54 14.70
N LYS A 120 11.61 3.29 13.68
CA LYS A 120 10.33 2.63 13.83
C LYS A 120 10.38 1.25 13.20
N LYS A 121 9.82 0.26 13.89
CA LYS A 121 9.61 -1.07 13.33
C LYS A 121 8.31 -1.13 12.54
N VAL A 122 8.40 -1.67 11.32
CA VAL A 122 7.28 -1.90 10.41
C VAL A 122 7.21 -3.39 10.11
N LYS A 123 6.05 -4.00 10.36
CA LYS A 123 5.80 -5.39 9.94
C LYS A 123 5.42 -5.39 8.46
N ALA A 124 6.27 -5.99 7.62
CA ALA A 124 6.17 -5.89 6.17
C ALA A 124 6.22 -7.26 5.49
N PHE A 125 5.59 -7.37 4.33
CA PHE A 125 5.95 -8.39 3.34
C PHE A 125 7.24 -7.95 2.66
N VAL A 126 8.16 -8.88 2.50
CA VAL A 126 9.53 -8.63 2.09
C VAL A 126 9.91 -9.63 1.00
N GLN A 127 10.50 -9.14 -0.09
CA GLN A 127 10.95 -9.94 -1.21
C GLN A 127 12.28 -9.42 -1.73
N LEU A 128 13.14 -10.30 -2.23
CA LEU A 128 14.33 -9.90 -2.99
C LEU A 128 13.94 -9.56 -4.42
N ASP A 129 14.20 -8.34 -4.84
CA ASP A 129 14.17 -7.98 -6.25
C ASP A 129 15.46 -8.51 -6.92
N LYS A 130 15.30 -9.46 -7.84
CA LYS A 130 16.43 -10.13 -8.49
C LYS A 130 17.15 -9.24 -9.50
N GLU A 131 16.48 -8.20 -10.01
CA GLU A 131 17.08 -7.31 -11.01
C GLU A 131 18.01 -6.28 -10.34
N THR A 132 17.58 -5.72 -9.21
CA THR A 132 18.35 -4.72 -8.45
C THR A 132 19.22 -5.34 -7.35
N ASN A 133 18.96 -6.59 -6.98
CA ASN A 133 19.55 -7.28 -5.83
C ASN A 133 19.26 -6.58 -4.49
N ASN A 134 18.25 -5.71 -4.45
CA ASN A 134 17.77 -5.04 -3.25
C ASN A 134 16.57 -5.80 -2.68
N VAL A 135 16.40 -5.70 -1.36
CA VAL A 135 15.19 -6.20 -0.73
C VAL A 135 14.12 -5.13 -0.83
N VAL A 136 12.97 -5.48 -1.40
CA VAL A 136 11.79 -4.62 -1.47
C VAL A 136 10.76 -5.05 -0.45
N TYR A 137 10.03 -4.08 0.11
CA TYR A 137 9.00 -4.38 1.10
C TYR A 137 7.81 -3.43 1.06
N ALA A 138 6.67 -3.93 1.55
CA ALA A 138 5.43 -3.19 1.75
C ALA A 138 4.79 -3.56 3.10
N PRO A 139 4.16 -2.61 3.81
CA PRO A 139 3.43 -2.89 5.04
C PRO A 139 2.41 -4.02 4.90
N THR A 140 2.40 -4.95 5.87
CA THR A 140 1.52 -6.14 5.83
C THR A 140 0.04 -5.81 5.70
N GLN A 141 -0.41 -4.68 6.24
CA GLN A 141 -1.81 -4.27 6.25
C GLN A 141 -2.34 -3.89 4.87
N ILE A 142 -1.52 -3.28 3.99
CA ILE A 142 -1.95 -2.98 2.61
C ILE A 142 -2.16 -4.29 1.85
N ILE A 143 -1.15 -5.15 1.88
CA ILE A 143 -1.21 -6.42 1.15
C ILE A 143 -2.32 -7.32 1.73
N GLY A 144 -2.44 -7.35 3.06
CA GLY A 144 -3.51 -8.08 3.75
C GLY A 144 -4.90 -7.59 3.36
N ARG A 145 -5.09 -6.27 3.18
CA ARG A 145 -6.34 -5.70 2.69
C ARG A 145 -6.66 -6.17 1.27
N ASN A 146 -5.69 -6.15 0.37
CA ASN A 146 -5.91 -6.67 -0.99
C ASN A 146 -6.27 -8.16 -0.98
N LEU A 147 -5.62 -8.98 -0.14
CA LEU A 147 -5.94 -10.40 -0.02
C LEU A 147 -7.36 -10.61 0.51
N GLN A 148 -7.85 -9.74 1.41
CA GLN A 148 -9.24 -9.76 1.86
C GLN A 148 -10.20 -9.41 0.72
N THR A 149 -9.90 -8.38 -0.08
CA THR A 149 -10.69 -8.01 -1.27
C THR A 149 -10.85 -9.21 -2.21
N LEU A 150 -9.72 -9.86 -2.55
CA LEU A 150 -9.70 -11.03 -3.45
C LEU A 150 -10.37 -12.27 -2.88
N SER A 151 -10.54 -12.35 -1.55
CA SER A 151 -11.26 -13.46 -0.92
C SER A 151 -12.78 -13.26 -0.95
N ASN A 152 -13.23 -12.04 -1.27
CA ASN A 152 -14.63 -11.63 -1.37
C ASN A 152 -15.05 -11.36 -2.84
N GLU A 153 -14.19 -11.70 -3.81
CA GLU A 153 -14.52 -11.80 -5.25
C GLU A 153 -15.16 -13.16 -5.57
#